data_AF-A0A068S7B2-F1
#
_entry.id   AF-A0A068S7B2-F1
#
_cell.length_a   1.000
_cell.length_b   1.000
_cell.length_c   1.000
_cell.angle_alpha   90.00
_cell.angle_beta   90.00
_cell.angle_gamma   90.00
#
_symmetry.space_group_name_H-M   'P 1'
#
loop_
_entity.id
_entity.type
_entity.pdbx_description
1 polymer ?
#
loop_
_entity_poly.entity_id
_entity_poly.type
_entity_poly.pdbx_seq_one_letter_code
_entity_poly.pdbx_strand_id
1 'polypeptide(L)'
;MKRHHGTLQAFALQGTFLDSTPVSMLADDPVVFNQLCSLRFPHTMAADMINLLRWIILRAPNIEYVKSIGGGCVEGEILNALIGRPVRSIELECSIFSSEVDIHRFLSHHVQLGAASSLQDVKCLITNPPAHSGASVFPISRLQKLKTLELSLAYLGDEGLMEILILLVSRGRNSVEKVTLTFPPFVLPVKWILPLSEHPHLKNLIIVSGRIPHDRFKDLECFRHLDLLHLKLRSFDSNAIAQLKRKMPHLTCTVMKSGSLPPVT
;
A
#
# COMPACT_ATOMS: atom_id res chain seq x y z
N MET A 1 2.92 -28.39 -0.39
CA MET A 1 1.98 -27.70 -1.30
C MET A 1 1.11 -28.64 -2.13
N LYS A 2 1.67 -29.54 -2.97
CA LYS A 2 0.88 -30.41 -3.86
C LYS A 2 -0.24 -31.17 -3.14
N ARG A 3 0.03 -31.80 -2.00
CA ARG A 3 -0.98 -32.52 -1.18
C ARG A 3 -2.17 -31.67 -0.70
N HIS A 4 -2.01 -30.35 -0.66
CA HIS A 4 -3.03 -29.40 -0.19
C HIS A 4 -3.61 -28.55 -1.33
N HIS A 5 -3.36 -28.90 -2.60
CA HIS A 5 -3.72 -28.03 -3.71
C HIS A 5 -5.23 -27.69 -3.78
N GLY A 6 -6.08 -28.64 -3.37
CA GLY A 6 -7.53 -28.44 -3.33
C GLY A 6 -8.06 -27.67 -2.13
N THR A 7 -7.25 -27.44 -1.08
CA THR A 7 -7.69 -26.85 0.20
C THR A 7 -6.86 -25.66 0.67
N LEU A 8 -5.72 -25.39 0.02
CA LEU A 8 -4.83 -24.30 0.37
C LEU A 8 -5.49 -22.96 0.05
N GLN A 9 -5.81 -22.18 1.08
CA GLN A 9 -6.45 -20.85 0.93
C GLN A 9 -5.48 -19.68 1.03
N ALA A 10 -4.42 -19.84 1.80
CA ALA A 10 -3.41 -18.81 1.99
C ALA A 10 -2.01 -19.44 1.91
N PHE A 11 -1.10 -18.72 1.28
CA PHE A 11 0.31 -19.08 1.21
C PHE A 11 1.16 -17.92 1.67
N ALA A 12 2.00 -18.16 2.67
CA ALA A 12 2.89 -17.17 3.23
C ALA A 12 4.32 -17.71 3.24
N LEU A 13 5.23 -17.03 2.56
CA LEU A 13 6.67 -17.23 2.72
C LEU A 13 7.16 -16.32 3.85
N GLN A 14 7.88 -16.91 4.80
CA GLN A 14 8.49 -16.19 5.92
C GLN A 14 9.95 -16.62 6.06
N GLY A 15 10.82 -15.64 6.33
CA GLY A 15 12.26 -15.86 6.49
C GLY A 15 13.08 -15.45 5.27
N THR A 16 14.40 -15.41 5.47
CA THR A 16 15.40 -15.27 4.40
C THR A 16 15.77 -16.67 3.94
N PHE A 17 15.49 -17.01 2.68
CA PHE A 17 15.98 -18.27 2.14
C PHE A 17 17.11 -17.97 1.17
N LEU A 18 18.28 -18.48 1.53
CA LEU A 18 19.49 -18.37 0.74
C LEU A 18 19.67 -19.58 -0.20
N ASP A 19 18.90 -20.65 0.03
CA ASP A 19 19.03 -21.89 -0.72
C ASP A 19 17.99 -22.00 -1.84
N SER A 20 18.50 -22.31 -3.03
CA SER A 20 17.76 -22.50 -4.26
C SER A 20 16.97 -23.82 -4.20
N THR A 21 15.64 -23.73 -4.23
CA THR A 21 14.83 -24.91 -4.52
C THR A 21 14.69 -25.01 -6.03
N PRO A 22 15.11 -26.10 -6.70
CA PRO A 22 15.03 -26.19 -8.15
C PRO A 22 13.56 -26.21 -8.61
N VAL A 23 13.09 -25.07 -9.15
CA VAL A 23 11.74 -24.90 -9.71
C VAL A 23 11.56 -25.72 -11.00
N SER A 24 12.64 -26.20 -11.61
CA SER A 24 12.61 -27.06 -12.78
C SER A 24 11.76 -28.33 -12.59
N MET A 25 11.62 -28.83 -11.36
CA MET A 25 10.77 -29.99 -11.05
C MET A 25 9.27 -29.66 -10.97
N LEU A 26 8.89 -28.39 -11.08
CA LEU A 26 7.50 -27.92 -10.96
C LEU A 26 6.88 -27.50 -12.30
N ALA A 27 7.68 -27.19 -13.31
CA ALA A 27 7.20 -26.59 -14.56
C ALA A 27 6.05 -27.36 -15.22
N ASP A 28 6.17 -28.70 -15.28
CA ASP A 28 5.22 -29.60 -15.94
C ASP A 28 4.07 -30.10 -15.04
N ASP A 29 4.00 -29.62 -13.80
CA ASP A 29 2.99 -30.10 -12.85
C ASP A 29 1.60 -29.48 -13.16
N PRO A 30 0.55 -30.31 -13.42
CA PRO A 30 -0.80 -29.83 -13.72
C PRO A 30 -1.59 -29.34 -12.49
N VAL A 31 -0.98 -29.30 -11.31
CA VAL A 31 -1.62 -28.84 -10.07
C VAL A 31 -2.22 -27.43 -10.22
N VAL A 32 -3.47 -27.28 -9.77
CA VAL A 32 -4.18 -26.00 -9.68
C VAL A 32 -4.62 -25.76 -8.23
N PHE A 33 -4.44 -24.53 -7.76
CA PHE A 33 -4.79 -24.05 -6.41
C PHE A 33 -6.10 -23.26 -6.44
N ASN A 34 -7.23 -23.96 -6.65
CA ASN A 34 -8.53 -23.30 -6.80
C ASN A 34 -9.01 -22.53 -5.57
N GLN A 35 -8.53 -22.87 -4.37
CA GLN A 35 -8.92 -22.17 -3.14
C GLN A 35 -7.95 -21.06 -2.73
N LEU A 36 -6.78 -20.96 -3.37
CA LEU A 36 -5.74 -20.04 -2.94
C LEU A 36 -6.10 -18.60 -3.31
N CYS A 37 -6.42 -17.81 -2.30
CA CYS A 37 -6.85 -16.41 -2.46
C CYS A 37 -5.88 -15.40 -1.86
N SER A 38 -4.96 -15.82 -0.98
CA SER A 38 -4.02 -14.92 -0.31
C SER A 38 -2.56 -15.36 -0.49
N LEU A 39 -1.72 -14.44 -0.97
CA LEU A 39 -0.28 -14.58 -1.07
C LEU A 39 0.41 -13.54 -0.19
N ARG A 40 1.42 -13.98 0.56
CA ARG A 40 2.31 -13.11 1.32
C ARG A 40 3.74 -13.59 1.16
N PHE A 41 4.67 -12.67 0.96
CA PHE A 41 6.07 -13.01 0.82
C PHE A 41 6.96 -11.93 1.44
N PRO A 42 8.24 -12.24 1.76
CA PRO A 42 9.14 -11.23 2.29
C PRO A 42 9.48 -10.19 1.21
N HIS A 43 9.86 -8.99 1.65
CA HIS A 43 10.24 -7.90 0.72
C HIS A 43 11.54 -8.24 -0.02
N THR A 44 12.43 -9.02 0.60
CA THR A 44 13.66 -9.49 -0.03
C THR A 44 13.51 -10.97 -0.36
N MET A 45 13.66 -11.31 -1.63
CA MET A 45 13.53 -12.68 -2.14
C MET A 45 14.70 -13.05 -3.02
N ALA A 46 15.17 -14.29 -2.90
CA ALA A 46 16.11 -14.86 -3.86
C ALA A 46 15.42 -15.07 -5.22
N ALA A 47 16.18 -14.92 -6.32
CA ALA A 47 15.68 -15.04 -7.69
C ALA A 47 14.85 -16.32 -7.94
N ASP A 48 15.26 -17.45 -7.36
CA ASP A 48 14.58 -18.74 -7.53
C ASP A 48 13.17 -18.76 -6.92
N MET A 49 12.92 -17.96 -5.89
CA MET A 49 11.59 -17.87 -5.30
C MET A 49 10.59 -17.19 -6.21
N ILE A 50 11.03 -16.32 -7.10
CA ILE A 50 10.14 -15.64 -8.04
C ILE A 50 9.60 -16.65 -9.04
N ASN A 51 10.43 -17.58 -9.51
CA ASN A 51 9.96 -18.67 -10.35
C ASN A 51 8.91 -19.50 -9.63
N LEU A 52 9.10 -19.80 -8.34
CA LEU A 52 8.10 -20.48 -7.53
C LEU A 52 6.81 -19.65 -7.38
N LEU A 53 6.92 -18.38 -7.00
CA LEU A 53 5.75 -17.51 -6.83
C LEU A 53 4.97 -17.33 -8.13
N ARG A 54 5.67 -17.08 -9.24
CA ARG A 54 5.08 -17.00 -10.57
C ARG A 54 4.37 -18.31 -10.93
N TRP A 55 5.00 -19.46 -10.66
CA TRP A 55 4.39 -20.76 -10.86
C TRP A 55 3.10 -20.93 -10.04
N ILE A 56 3.10 -20.49 -8.78
CA ILE A 56 1.90 -20.49 -7.90
C ILE A 56 0.82 -19.58 -8.47
N ILE A 57 1.15 -18.34 -8.81
CA ILE A 57 0.20 -17.33 -9.32
C ILE A 57 -0.47 -17.81 -10.60
N LEU A 58 0.30 -18.40 -11.52
CA LEU A 58 -0.25 -18.93 -12.77
C LEU A 58 -1.27 -20.05 -12.55
N ARG A 59 -1.17 -20.77 -11.43
CA ARG A 59 -2.02 -21.92 -11.05
C ARG A 59 -3.06 -21.59 -9.98
N ALA A 60 -3.16 -20.33 -9.55
CA ALA A 60 -4.09 -19.89 -8.52
C ALA A 60 -5.05 -18.83 -9.11
N PRO A 61 -6.12 -19.26 -9.79
CA PRO A 61 -6.98 -18.34 -10.53
C PRO A 61 -7.75 -17.35 -9.65
N ASN A 62 -7.89 -17.66 -8.35
CA ASN A 62 -8.72 -16.91 -7.40
C ASN A 62 -7.89 -16.05 -6.43
N ILE A 63 -6.68 -15.64 -6.82
CA ILE A 63 -5.89 -14.72 -5.99
C ILE A 63 -6.61 -13.37 -5.88
N GLU A 64 -6.91 -12.99 -4.64
CA GLU A 64 -7.56 -11.73 -4.30
C GLU A 64 -6.63 -10.80 -3.50
N TYR A 65 -5.71 -11.36 -2.70
CA TYR A 65 -4.88 -10.61 -1.76
C TYR A 65 -3.41 -10.91 -1.98
N VAL A 66 -2.60 -9.89 -2.29
CA VAL A 66 -1.15 -10.03 -2.44
C VAL A 66 -0.45 -9.02 -1.55
N LYS A 67 0.42 -9.51 -0.66
CA LYS A 67 1.16 -8.67 0.26
C LYS A 67 2.67 -8.69 -0.04
N SER A 68 3.27 -7.50 0.02
CA SER A 68 4.71 -7.25 0.00
C SER A 68 5.37 -7.52 -1.33
N ILE A 69 4.84 -6.92 -2.40
CA ILE A 69 5.52 -6.86 -3.69
C ILE A 69 6.58 -5.76 -3.62
N GLY A 70 7.84 -6.16 -3.52
CA GLY A 70 8.96 -5.23 -3.37
C GLY A 70 10.32 -5.92 -3.49
N GLY A 71 11.39 -5.13 -3.45
CA GLY A 71 12.77 -5.64 -3.35
C GLY A 71 13.51 -6.05 -4.63
N GLY A 72 13.33 -5.35 -5.76
CA GLY A 72 14.28 -5.42 -6.89
C GLY A 72 13.68 -5.78 -8.24
N CYS A 73 14.55 -6.17 -9.18
CA CYS A 73 14.28 -6.42 -10.62
C CYS A 73 13.20 -7.48 -10.94
N VAL A 74 12.59 -8.07 -9.92
CA VAL A 74 11.80 -9.30 -9.98
C VAL A 74 10.32 -9.08 -9.63
N GLU A 75 10.01 -7.90 -9.09
CA GLU A 75 8.64 -7.40 -8.89
C GLU A 75 7.83 -7.42 -10.20
N GLY A 76 8.49 -7.08 -11.32
CA GLY A 76 7.85 -7.02 -12.62
C GLY A 76 7.22 -8.32 -13.08
N GLU A 77 7.90 -9.46 -12.88
CA GLU A 77 7.37 -10.77 -13.26
C GLU A 77 6.12 -11.15 -12.48
N ILE A 78 6.11 -10.84 -11.18
CA ILE A 78 4.98 -11.10 -10.30
C ILE A 78 3.78 -10.22 -10.69
N LEU A 79 4.00 -8.92 -10.88
CA LEU A 79 2.95 -8.00 -11.32
C LEU A 79 2.37 -8.42 -12.67
N ASN A 80 3.21 -8.79 -13.63
CA ASN A 80 2.77 -9.27 -14.92
C ASN A 80 1.96 -10.57 -14.82
N ALA A 81 2.32 -11.49 -13.92
CA ALA A 81 1.54 -12.72 -13.68
C ALA A 81 0.18 -12.47 -13.00
N LEU A 82 0.06 -11.34 -12.27
CA LEU A 82 -1.18 -10.90 -11.64
C LEU A 82 -2.10 -10.13 -12.59
N ILE A 83 -1.61 -9.66 -13.75
CA ILE A 83 -2.46 -9.06 -14.78
C ILE A 83 -3.53 -10.07 -15.21
N GLY A 84 -4.80 -9.63 -15.21
CA GLY A 84 -5.95 -10.49 -15.53
C GLY A 84 -6.43 -11.39 -14.38
N ARG A 85 -5.84 -11.29 -13.18
CA ARG A 85 -6.35 -11.95 -11.97
C ARG A 85 -7.33 -11.04 -11.21
N PRO A 86 -8.29 -11.58 -10.44
CA PRO A 86 -9.28 -10.80 -9.70
C PRO A 86 -8.70 -10.17 -8.41
N VAL A 87 -7.50 -9.57 -8.49
CA VAL A 87 -6.81 -8.97 -7.35
C VAL A 87 -7.68 -7.85 -6.77
N ARG A 88 -8.02 -7.97 -5.48
CA ARG A 88 -8.79 -6.98 -4.71
C ARG A 88 -7.88 -6.10 -3.88
N SER A 89 -6.80 -6.65 -3.34
CA SER A 89 -5.88 -5.96 -2.45
C SER A 89 -4.42 -6.25 -2.80
N ILE A 90 -3.62 -5.19 -2.86
CA ILE A 90 -2.19 -5.28 -3.18
C ILE A 90 -1.35 -4.33 -2.30
N GLU A 91 -0.19 -4.81 -1.86
CA GLU A 91 0.84 -3.99 -1.21
C GLU A 91 2.07 -3.93 -2.11
N LEU A 92 2.39 -2.72 -2.58
CA LEU A 92 3.46 -2.38 -3.50
C LEU A 92 4.56 -1.62 -2.75
N GLU A 93 5.81 -1.91 -3.09
CA GLU A 93 6.98 -1.15 -2.65
C GLU A 93 7.48 -0.26 -3.79
N CYS A 94 7.45 1.05 -3.59
CA CYS A 94 7.96 2.04 -4.53
C CYS A 94 9.35 2.48 -4.06
N SER A 95 10.39 1.92 -4.68
CA SER A 95 11.79 2.16 -4.34
C SER A 95 12.69 2.38 -5.56
N ILE A 96 13.93 2.82 -5.37
CA ILE A 96 14.93 2.86 -6.45
C ILE A 96 15.18 1.52 -7.14
N PHE A 97 14.82 0.41 -6.47
CA PHE A 97 14.96 -0.93 -7.02
C PHE A 97 13.65 -1.49 -7.57
N SER A 98 12.53 -0.78 -7.40
CA SER A 98 11.22 -1.20 -7.90
C SER A 98 11.13 -1.07 -9.41
N SER A 99 10.36 -1.96 -10.04
CA SER A 99 10.08 -1.84 -11.48
C SER A 99 8.94 -0.85 -11.68
N GLU A 100 9.27 0.44 -11.74
CA GLU A 100 8.32 1.53 -11.98
C GLU A 100 7.41 1.27 -13.19
N VAL A 101 7.98 0.71 -14.26
CA VAL A 101 7.26 0.40 -15.50
C VAL A 101 6.22 -0.67 -15.27
N ASP A 102 6.53 -1.71 -14.50
CA ASP A 102 5.59 -2.81 -14.24
C ASP A 102 4.51 -2.42 -13.23
N ILE A 103 4.85 -1.63 -12.19
CA ILE A 103 3.86 -1.03 -11.29
C ILE A 103 2.89 -0.17 -12.09
N HIS A 104 3.41 0.72 -12.92
CA HIS A 104 2.61 1.58 -13.78
C HIS A 104 1.72 0.77 -14.72
N ARG A 105 2.26 -0.28 -15.36
CA ARG A 105 1.53 -1.17 -16.27
C ARG A 105 0.40 -1.90 -15.56
N PHE A 106 0.66 -2.48 -14.39
CA PHE A 106 -0.33 -3.18 -13.58
C PHE A 106 -1.47 -2.24 -13.19
N LEU A 107 -1.16 -1.07 -12.63
CA LEU A 107 -2.17 -0.11 -12.23
C LEU A 107 -2.94 0.46 -13.43
N SER A 108 -2.25 0.74 -14.54
CA SER A 108 -2.87 1.20 -15.79
C SER A 108 -3.85 0.18 -16.36
N HIS A 109 -3.53 -1.11 -16.30
CA HIS A 109 -4.47 -2.18 -16.67
C HIS A 109 -5.75 -2.10 -15.84
N HIS A 110 -5.64 -1.94 -14.52
CA HIS A 110 -6.81 -1.78 -13.65
C HIS A 110 -7.58 -0.48 -13.88
N VAL A 111 -6.92 0.60 -14.29
CA VAL A 111 -7.59 1.83 -14.73
C VAL A 111 -8.38 1.59 -16.02
N GLN A 112 -7.82 0.87 -16.99
CA GLN A 112 -8.49 0.54 -18.26
C GLN A 112 -9.72 -0.33 -18.06
N LEU A 113 -9.68 -1.27 -17.11
CA LEU A 113 -10.84 -2.08 -16.74
C LEU A 113 -11.98 -1.23 -16.13
N GLY A 114 -11.68 -0.07 -15.54
CA GLY A 114 -12.67 0.82 -14.94
C GLY A 114 -13.55 0.11 -13.91
N ALA A 115 -14.86 0.12 -14.14
CA ALA A 115 -15.83 -0.56 -13.27
C ALA A 115 -15.70 -2.11 -13.29
N ALA A 116 -15.02 -2.71 -14.26
CA ALA A 116 -14.74 -4.15 -14.26
C ALA A 116 -13.56 -4.54 -13.35
N SER A 117 -12.73 -3.58 -12.94
CA SER A 117 -11.61 -3.84 -12.04
C SER A 117 -12.07 -4.43 -10.70
N SER A 118 -11.33 -5.38 -10.15
CA SER A 118 -11.57 -5.91 -8.80
C SER A 118 -10.82 -5.12 -7.71
N LEU A 119 -9.83 -4.31 -8.10
CA LEU A 119 -8.88 -3.68 -7.20
C LEU A 119 -9.55 -2.59 -6.36
N GLN A 120 -9.56 -2.79 -5.04
CA GLN A 120 -10.22 -1.94 -4.04
C GLN A 120 -9.26 -1.42 -2.99
N ASP A 121 -8.20 -2.15 -2.68
CA ASP A 121 -7.25 -1.78 -1.64
C ASP A 121 -5.83 -1.73 -2.22
N VAL A 122 -5.20 -0.56 -2.14
CA VAL A 122 -3.81 -0.38 -2.54
C VAL A 122 -3.02 0.15 -1.35
N LYS A 123 -1.93 -0.52 -1.04
CA LYS A 123 -0.91 -0.03 -0.10
C LYS A 123 0.38 0.23 -0.86
N CYS A 124 0.96 1.40 -0.68
CA CYS A 124 2.26 1.77 -1.24
C CYS A 124 3.22 2.07 -0.09
N LEU A 125 4.30 1.30 -0.02
CA LEU A 125 5.46 1.57 0.82
C LEU A 125 6.50 2.30 -0.02
N ILE A 126 6.80 3.55 0.32
CA ILE A 126 7.72 4.41 -0.41
C ILE A 126 9.08 4.39 0.31
N THR A 127 10.08 3.76 -0.31
CA THR A 127 11.42 3.51 0.25
C THR A 127 12.50 4.00 -0.70
N ASN A 128 13.18 5.11 -0.38
CA ASN A 128 14.23 5.68 -1.24
C ASN A 128 13.82 5.79 -2.73
N PRO A 129 12.76 6.54 -3.06
CA PRO A 129 12.30 6.76 -4.44
C PRO A 129 13.37 7.45 -5.31
N PRO A 130 13.53 7.08 -6.60
CA PRO A 130 14.34 7.87 -7.54
C PRO A 130 13.82 9.30 -7.63
N ALA A 131 14.70 10.26 -7.92
CA ALA A 131 14.37 11.68 -8.04
C ALA A 131 13.25 12.02 -9.06
N HIS A 132 12.84 11.05 -9.89
CA HIS A 132 11.80 11.19 -10.93
C HIS A 132 10.67 10.16 -10.84
N SER A 133 10.59 9.39 -9.75
CA SER A 133 9.81 8.14 -9.65
C SER A 133 8.31 8.27 -9.39
N GLY A 134 7.81 9.49 -9.18
CA GLY A 134 6.40 9.69 -8.88
C GLY A 134 5.46 9.22 -9.99
N ALA A 135 5.95 9.12 -11.23
CA ALA A 135 5.15 8.77 -12.39
C ALA A 135 4.50 7.38 -12.33
N SER A 136 5.16 6.42 -11.69
CA SER A 136 4.72 5.02 -11.67
C SER A 136 3.37 4.80 -10.96
N VAL A 137 3.11 5.58 -9.92
CA VAL A 137 1.93 5.47 -9.04
C VAL A 137 0.81 6.46 -9.39
N PHE A 138 1.01 7.33 -10.39
CA PHE A 138 -0.03 8.24 -10.90
C PHE A 138 -1.36 7.55 -11.27
N PRO A 139 -1.38 6.33 -11.84
CA PRO A 139 -2.63 5.68 -12.17
C PRO A 139 -3.55 5.39 -10.96
N ILE A 140 -3.02 5.35 -9.73
CA ILE A 140 -3.82 5.11 -8.50
C ILE A 140 -5.00 6.10 -8.41
N SER A 141 -4.74 7.38 -8.73
CA SER A 141 -5.76 8.44 -8.67
C SER A 141 -6.97 8.19 -9.59
N ARG A 142 -6.82 7.31 -10.60
CA ARG A 142 -7.81 7.00 -11.62
C ARG A 142 -8.50 5.64 -11.42
N LEU A 143 -8.16 4.90 -10.37
CA LEU A 143 -8.78 3.61 -10.05
C LEU A 143 -10.22 3.82 -9.54
N GLN A 144 -11.21 3.54 -10.39
CA GLN A 144 -12.62 3.85 -10.10
C GLN A 144 -13.18 3.12 -8.87
N LYS A 145 -12.72 1.89 -8.63
CA LYS A 145 -13.18 1.04 -7.52
C LYS A 145 -12.29 1.07 -6.28
N LEU A 146 -11.23 1.88 -6.27
CA LEU A 146 -10.36 2.01 -5.11
C LEU A 146 -11.15 2.56 -3.92
N LYS A 147 -11.17 1.81 -2.82
CA LYS A 147 -11.85 2.14 -1.56
C LYS A 147 -10.87 2.49 -0.45
N THR A 148 -9.76 1.77 -0.37
CA THR A 148 -8.72 2.02 0.64
C THR A 148 -7.40 2.33 -0.05
N LEU A 149 -6.76 3.40 0.41
CA LEU A 149 -5.40 3.73 0.05
C LEU A 149 -4.55 3.86 1.32
N GLU A 150 -3.43 3.15 1.37
CA GLU A 150 -2.40 3.33 2.40
C GLU A 150 -1.10 3.78 1.75
N LEU A 151 -0.59 4.93 2.16
CA LEU A 151 0.68 5.48 1.72
C LEU A 151 1.62 5.52 2.93
N SER A 152 2.76 4.86 2.84
CA SER A 152 3.74 4.80 3.92
C SER A 152 5.09 5.27 3.44
N LEU A 153 5.55 6.41 3.95
CA LEU A 153 6.88 6.92 3.68
C LEU A 153 7.87 6.37 4.73
N ALA A 154 8.88 5.64 4.28
CA ALA A 154 9.90 5.06 5.16
C ALA A 154 11.12 5.97 5.35
N TYR A 155 11.45 6.81 4.34
CA TYR A 155 12.67 7.61 4.32
C TYR A 155 12.41 9.11 4.50
N LEU A 156 13.34 9.82 5.14
CA LEU A 156 13.20 11.24 5.55
C LEU A 156 13.36 12.25 4.39
N GLY A 157 13.82 11.82 3.22
CA GLY A 157 14.27 12.71 2.14
C GLY A 157 13.26 13.05 1.05
N ASP A 158 12.06 12.48 1.04
CA ASP A 158 11.12 12.66 -0.08
C ASP A 158 9.71 13.08 0.37
N GLU A 159 9.63 14.27 0.96
CA GLU A 159 8.36 14.94 1.24
C GLU A 159 7.60 15.28 -0.05
N GLY A 160 8.32 15.58 -1.14
CA GLY A 160 7.74 16.05 -2.40
C GLY A 160 6.88 15.00 -3.10
N LEU A 161 7.34 13.75 -3.17
CA LEU A 161 6.54 12.66 -3.72
C LEU A 161 5.25 12.44 -2.92
N MET A 162 5.33 12.49 -1.59
CA MET A 162 4.16 12.35 -0.74
C MET A 162 3.14 13.46 -1.01
N GLU A 163 3.59 14.72 -1.14
CA GLU A 163 2.69 15.84 -1.52
C GLU A 163 2.04 15.62 -2.88
N ILE A 164 2.82 15.16 -3.87
CA ILE A 164 2.31 14.88 -5.21
C ILE A 164 1.23 13.78 -5.15
N LEU A 165 1.47 12.69 -4.43
CA LEU A 165 0.50 11.60 -4.31
C LEU A 165 -0.77 12.05 -3.60
N ILE A 166 -0.63 12.81 -2.51
CA ILE A 166 -1.78 13.36 -1.78
C ILE A 166 -2.59 14.29 -2.68
N LEU A 167 -1.94 15.14 -3.47
CA LEU A 167 -2.59 16.03 -4.43
C LEU A 167 -3.29 15.27 -5.56
N LEU A 168 -2.66 14.20 -6.07
CA LEU A 168 -3.24 13.39 -7.14
C LEU A 168 -4.45 12.59 -6.65
N VAL A 169 -4.36 12.01 -5.44
CA VAL A 169 -5.47 11.29 -4.83
C VAL A 169 -6.62 12.24 -4.54
N SER A 170 -6.34 13.44 -4.01
CA SER A 170 -7.39 14.42 -3.71
C SER A 170 -8.14 14.92 -4.95
N ARG A 171 -7.45 15.05 -6.09
CA ARG A 171 -8.03 15.46 -7.38
C ARG A 171 -8.56 14.29 -8.21
N GLY A 172 -8.31 13.06 -7.77
CA GLY A 172 -8.71 11.86 -8.47
C GLY A 172 -10.24 11.73 -8.54
N ARG A 173 -10.73 10.98 -9.54
CA ARG A 173 -12.15 10.58 -9.63
C ARG A 173 -12.38 9.18 -9.05
N ASN A 174 -11.52 8.77 -8.14
CA ASN A 174 -11.63 7.47 -7.48
C ASN A 174 -12.73 7.51 -6.41
N SER A 175 -13.15 6.34 -5.93
CA SER A 175 -14.17 6.22 -4.89
C SER A 175 -13.56 5.94 -3.52
N VAL A 176 -12.36 6.50 -3.24
CA VAL A 176 -11.62 6.25 -2.00
C VAL A 176 -12.42 6.76 -0.81
N GLU A 177 -12.67 5.85 0.13
CA GLU A 177 -13.40 6.10 1.37
C GLU A 177 -12.47 6.12 2.58
N LYS A 178 -11.30 5.50 2.47
CA LYS A 178 -10.32 5.41 3.54
C LYS A 178 -8.91 5.71 3.03
N VAL A 179 -8.25 6.67 3.65
CA VAL A 179 -6.84 6.99 3.44
C VAL A 179 -6.07 6.77 4.73
N THR A 180 -4.95 6.04 4.65
CA THR A 180 -3.97 5.91 5.73
C THR A 180 -2.65 6.50 5.28
N LEU A 181 -2.14 7.49 6.01
CA LEU A 181 -0.86 8.14 5.73
C LEU A 181 0.09 7.80 6.86
N THR A 182 1.20 7.15 6.55
CA THR A 182 2.27 6.85 7.50
C THR A 182 3.49 7.67 7.17
N PHE A 183 3.92 8.48 8.13
CA PHE A 183 5.08 9.35 8.00
C PHE A 183 6.21 8.91 8.93
N PRO A 184 7.48 9.13 8.54
CA PRO A 184 8.60 8.95 9.44
C PRO A 184 8.48 9.85 10.69
N PRO A 185 9.18 9.51 11.77
CA PRO A 185 9.33 10.42 12.90
C PRO A 185 9.90 11.77 12.43
N PHE A 186 9.25 12.86 12.82
CA PHE A 186 9.70 14.25 12.60
C PHE A 186 9.56 14.83 11.19
N VAL A 187 9.05 14.05 10.23
CA VAL A 187 8.83 14.51 8.85
C VAL A 187 7.34 14.59 8.56
N LEU A 188 6.87 15.79 8.23
CA LEU A 188 5.54 16.03 7.68
C LEU A 188 5.70 17.04 6.55
N PRO A 189 5.16 16.76 5.35
CA PRO A 189 5.31 17.68 4.23
C PRO A 189 4.74 19.07 4.51
N VAL A 190 5.22 20.08 3.78
CA VAL A 190 4.74 21.46 3.93
C VAL A 190 3.24 21.54 3.63
N LYS A 191 2.77 20.80 2.63
CA LYS A 191 1.35 20.64 2.26
C LYS A 191 0.85 19.24 2.59
N TRP A 192 0.98 18.84 3.85
CA TRP A 192 0.85 17.43 4.20
C TRP A 192 -0.52 16.78 3.97
N ILE A 193 -1.66 17.42 4.26
CA ILE A 193 -2.97 16.73 4.14
C ILE A 193 -4.12 17.55 3.58
N LEU A 194 -4.03 18.89 3.62
CA LEU A 194 -5.15 19.77 3.25
C LEU A 194 -5.85 19.42 1.94
N PRO A 195 -5.15 19.03 0.84
CA PRO A 195 -5.83 18.67 -0.40
C PRO A 195 -6.90 17.57 -0.21
N LEU A 196 -6.69 16.60 0.68
CA LEU A 196 -7.64 15.51 0.92
C LEU A 196 -8.95 15.98 1.57
N SER A 197 -8.99 17.17 2.17
CA SER A 197 -10.21 17.71 2.77
C SER A 197 -11.28 18.06 1.73
N GLU A 198 -10.91 18.14 0.45
CA GLU A 198 -11.80 18.39 -0.67
C GLU A 198 -12.30 17.09 -1.32
N HIS A 199 -11.83 15.91 -0.88
CA HIS A 199 -12.14 14.65 -1.53
C HIS A 199 -13.58 14.19 -1.18
N PRO A 200 -14.51 14.11 -2.16
CA PRO A 200 -15.95 14.03 -1.89
C PRO A 200 -16.41 12.72 -1.26
N HIS A 201 -15.62 11.64 -1.40
CA HIS A 201 -15.97 10.31 -0.89
C HIS A 201 -15.17 9.90 0.33
N LEU A 202 -14.22 10.72 0.78
CA LEU A 202 -13.36 10.36 1.89
C LEU A 202 -14.17 10.37 3.19
N LYS A 203 -14.19 9.24 3.90
CA LYS A 203 -14.90 9.08 5.17
C LYS A 203 -13.94 8.88 6.33
N ASN A 204 -12.81 8.21 6.07
CA ASN A 204 -11.86 7.81 7.09
C ASN A 204 -10.46 8.31 6.74
N LEU A 205 -9.86 9.11 7.61
CA LEU A 205 -8.46 9.50 7.52
C LEU A 205 -7.70 8.97 8.72
N ILE A 206 -6.67 8.16 8.48
CA ILE A 206 -5.76 7.66 9.50
C ILE A 206 -4.39 8.28 9.26
N ILE A 207 -3.85 8.93 10.29
CA ILE A 207 -2.51 9.53 10.24
C ILE A 207 -1.65 8.79 11.26
N VAL A 208 -0.57 8.20 10.78
CA VAL A 208 0.42 7.48 11.57
C VAL A 208 1.72 8.29 11.52
N SER A 209 2.16 8.82 12.67
CA SER A 209 3.37 9.65 12.72
C SER A 209 3.99 9.65 14.11
N GLY A 210 5.23 10.12 14.24
CA GLY A 210 5.85 10.34 15.56
C GLY A 210 5.09 11.38 16.39
N ARG A 211 4.93 12.58 15.83
CA ARG A 211 4.24 13.72 16.44
C ARG A 211 3.67 14.61 15.34
N ILE A 212 2.60 15.34 15.63
CA ILE A 212 2.08 16.41 14.78
C ILE A 212 2.46 17.76 15.43
N PRO A 213 3.17 18.65 14.73
CA PRO A 213 3.46 20.00 15.21
C PRO A 213 2.17 20.79 15.53
N HIS A 214 2.22 21.66 16.54
CA HIS A 214 1.03 22.34 17.05
C HIS A 214 0.32 23.20 15.97
N ASP A 215 1.10 23.87 15.14
CA ASP A 215 0.64 24.69 14.01
C ASP A 215 -0.16 23.89 12.97
N ARG A 216 0.09 22.58 12.86
CA ARG A 216 -0.57 21.69 11.88
C ARG A 216 -1.90 21.12 12.34
N PHE A 217 -2.28 21.29 13.62
CA PHE A 217 -3.60 20.85 14.09
C PHE A 217 -4.73 21.64 13.43
N LYS A 218 -4.48 22.89 13.01
CA LYS A 218 -5.48 23.69 12.30
C LYS A 218 -5.88 23.08 10.96
N ASP A 219 -4.95 22.44 10.27
CA ASP A 219 -5.21 21.78 8.98
C ASP A 219 -6.21 20.62 9.13
N LEU A 220 -6.21 19.96 10.29
CA LEU A 220 -7.14 18.87 10.57
C LEU A 220 -8.59 19.35 10.70
N GLU A 221 -8.81 20.60 11.12
CA GLU A 221 -10.15 21.18 11.28
C GLU A 221 -10.92 21.34 9.95
N CYS A 222 -10.23 21.24 8.80
CA CYS A 222 -10.83 21.26 7.47
C CYS A 222 -11.62 19.99 7.15
N PHE A 223 -11.39 18.89 7.87
CA PHE A 223 -11.98 17.58 7.61
C PHE A 223 -13.32 17.35 8.31
N ARG A 224 -14.24 18.30 8.17
CA ARG A 224 -15.54 18.28 8.88
C ARG A 224 -16.51 17.21 8.42
N HIS A 225 -16.28 16.65 7.22
CA HIS A 225 -17.14 15.66 6.59
C HIS A 225 -16.72 14.21 6.92
N LEU A 226 -15.59 14.00 7.61
CA LEU A 226 -15.12 12.65 7.91
C LEU A 226 -15.98 11.99 8.99
N ASP A 227 -16.30 10.71 8.77
CA ASP A 227 -16.87 9.81 9.79
C ASP A 227 -15.84 9.49 10.89
N LEU A 228 -14.55 9.43 10.51
CA LEU A 228 -13.45 9.13 11.41
C LEU A 228 -12.17 9.87 11.02
N LEU A 229 -11.59 10.57 11.98
CA LEU A 229 -10.19 11.01 11.95
C LEU A 229 -9.43 10.26 13.05
N HIS A 230 -8.47 9.40 12.68
CA HIS A 230 -7.67 8.63 13.63
C HIS A 230 -6.20 9.03 13.61
N LEU A 231 -5.74 9.64 14.70
CA LEU A 231 -4.32 9.96 14.91
C LEU A 231 -3.64 8.83 15.70
N LYS A 232 -2.72 8.11 15.05
CA LYS A 232 -1.83 7.11 15.67
C LYS A 232 -0.45 7.74 15.86
N LEU A 233 -0.18 8.21 17.08
CA LEU A 233 0.99 9.03 17.38
C LEU A 233 1.91 8.36 18.40
N ARG A 234 3.24 8.58 18.33
CA ARG A 234 4.15 8.16 19.41
C ARG A 234 3.96 9.01 20.66
N SER A 235 3.72 10.31 20.45
CA SER A 235 3.50 11.28 21.52
C SER A 235 2.61 12.42 21.01
N PHE A 236 1.79 13.00 21.87
CA PHE A 236 0.99 14.17 21.55
C PHE A 236 0.77 15.06 22.77
N ASP A 237 0.53 16.34 22.52
CA ASP A 237 0.05 17.26 23.55
C ASP A 237 -1.44 17.01 23.81
N SER A 238 -1.75 16.62 25.05
CA SER A 238 -3.13 16.32 25.46
C SER A 238 -4.06 17.54 25.35
N ASN A 239 -3.54 18.75 25.56
CA ASN A 239 -4.32 19.99 25.44
C ASN A 239 -4.66 20.27 23.98
N ALA A 240 -3.70 20.12 23.07
CA ALA A 240 -3.92 20.29 21.64
C ALA A 240 -4.96 19.27 21.12
N ILE A 241 -4.87 18.00 21.53
CA ILE A 241 -5.84 16.97 21.18
C ILE A 241 -7.22 17.27 21.77
N ALA A 242 -7.30 17.71 23.03
CA ALA A 242 -8.57 18.08 23.66
C ALA A 242 -9.24 19.25 22.93
N GLN A 243 -8.48 20.27 22.51
CA GLN A 243 -8.98 21.38 21.72
C GLN A 243 -9.47 20.93 20.34
N LEU A 244 -8.71 20.10 19.63
CA LEU A 244 -9.13 19.56 18.34
C LEU A 244 -10.40 18.71 18.48
N LYS A 245 -10.49 17.86 19.52
CA LYS A 245 -11.66 17.00 19.77
C LYS A 245 -12.94 17.78 20.02
N ARG A 246 -12.86 18.99 20.61
CA ARG A 246 -14.02 19.89 20.75
C ARG A 246 -14.56 20.36 19.40
N LYS A 247 -13.70 20.52 18.40
CA LYS A 247 -14.06 20.93 17.04
C LYS A 247 -14.39 19.74 16.13
N MET A 248 -13.83 18.57 16.44
CA MET A 248 -13.96 17.33 15.69
C MET A 248 -14.33 16.18 16.63
N PRO A 249 -15.61 15.97 16.95
CA PRO A 249 -16.03 14.95 17.91
C PRO A 249 -15.70 13.52 17.45
N HIS A 250 -15.57 13.29 16.15
CA HIS A 250 -15.18 12.02 15.53
C HIS A 250 -13.66 11.74 15.57
N LEU A 251 -12.88 12.61 16.23
CA LEU A 251 -11.45 12.40 16.43
C LEU A 251 -11.18 11.26 17.41
N THR A 252 -10.46 10.25 16.94
CA THR A 252 -9.84 9.21 17.77
C THR A 252 -8.32 9.42 17.81
N CYS A 253 -7.72 9.25 18.97
CA CYS A 253 -6.27 9.29 19.13
C CYS A 253 -5.79 8.09 19.92
N THR A 254 -4.71 7.44 19.45
CA THR A 254 -4.09 6.31 20.12
C THR A 254 -2.58 6.47 20.16
N VAL A 255 -1.99 6.15 21.31
CA VAL A 255 -0.54 6.09 21.47
C VAL A 255 -0.01 4.81 20.82
N MET A 256 1.00 4.95 19.98
CA MET A 256 1.69 3.84 19.35
C MET A 256 2.64 3.14 20.32
N LYS A 257 2.64 1.80 20.35
CA LYS A 257 3.62 1.03 21.10
C LYS A 257 5.00 1.21 20.46
N SER A 258 6.05 1.26 21.28
CA SER A 258 7.45 1.27 20.81
C SER A 258 7.69 0.09 19.85
N GLY A 259 8.11 0.38 18.61
CA GLY A 259 8.36 -0.61 17.55
C GLY A 259 7.30 -0.70 16.43
N SER A 260 6.22 0.09 16.47
CA SER A 260 5.15 0.00 15.46
C SER A 260 5.30 0.88 14.21
N LEU A 261 6.36 1.70 14.12
CA LEU A 261 6.70 2.38 12.87
C LEU A 261 7.71 1.51 12.10
N PRO A 262 7.71 1.58 10.76
CA PRO A 262 8.77 0.95 9.98
C PRO A 262 10.14 1.41 10.51
N PRO A 263 11.11 0.49 10.65
CA PRO A 263 12.45 0.85 11.08
C PRO A 263 12.99 1.92 10.14
N VAL A 264 13.65 2.94 10.70
CA VAL A 264 14.43 3.89 9.92
C VAL A 264 15.68 3.12 9.50
N THR A 265 15.70 2.62 8.28
CA THR A 265 16.87 2.00 7.64
C THR A 265 17.69 3.05 6.93
#